data_AF-A0A534PCC7-F1
#
_entry.id   AF-A0A534PCC7-F1
#
_cell.length_a   1.000
_cell.length_b   1.000
_cell.length_c   1.000
_cell.angle_alpha   90.00
_cell.angle_beta   90.00
_cell.angle_gamma   90.00
#
_symmetry.space_group_name_H-M   'P 1'
#
loop_
_entity.id
_entity.type
_entity.pdbx_description
1 polymer ?
#
loop_
_entity_poly.entity_id
_entity_poly.type
_entity_poly.pdbx_seq_one_letter_code
_entity_poly.pdbx_strand_id
1 'polypeptide(L)'
;MAREAERWMAERSDGRFFAWLHFYDPHTPYAPPEPFRSRHAADPYAGEIAYCDSVTGSLLDFLRKRGWYDDSLVIVVADHGEDLGDHGENTHGLFLYDATLRVPLLVKLPQGRYAGKAVVEQVRTIDIMPTVLELAGAAASLAAAGRSVVPLMAGAPARAPDEAYAESFYPYFHFGWSPLLALRTGKYKYIDAPAPELYDLEADPGESKSIAAENRALARQLRDRLHAAYKLPARPGAPKREAVDASTAERLKSLGYVTASSRGTRTPVDAKLPNPKEKLQVYVLLQQALLDSQNGRPQRAIEKLRSVLEVDPGMVDARIHLGLLYKRAGDYASAVEQFKVAIQRDESNVTATYNLAHAYASWG
;
A
#
# COMPACT_ATOMS: atom_id res chain seq x y z
N MET A 1 -6.18 -17.86 -10.79
CA MET A 1 -5.23 -16.91 -11.39
C MET A 1 -4.29 -17.58 -12.40
N ALA A 2 -3.22 -18.29 -12.01
CA ALA A 2 -2.23 -18.81 -12.99
C ALA A 2 -2.82 -19.63 -14.14
N ARG A 3 -3.66 -20.64 -13.85
CA ARG A 3 -4.33 -21.44 -14.90
C ARG A 3 -5.17 -20.60 -15.87
N GLU A 4 -5.76 -19.52 -15.40
CA GLU A 4 -6.57 -18.63 -16.24
C GLU A 4 -5.70 -17.75 -17.11
N ALA A 5 -4.62 -17.20 -16.54
CA ALA A 5 -3.60 -16.48 -17.31
C ALA A 5 -2.97 -17.39 -18.37
N GLU A 6 -2.59 -18.62 -18.03
CA GLU A 6 -2.06 -19.63 -18.95
C GLU A 6 -3.01 -19.93 -20.12
N ARG A 7 -4.31 -20.14 -19.84
CA ARG A 7 -5.33 -20.33 -20.88
C ARG A 7 -5.43 -19.10 -21.79
N TRP A 8 -5.52 -17.91 -21.21
CA TRP A 8 -5.60 -16.66 -21.97
C TRP A 8 -4.36 -16.43 -22.84
N MET A 9 -3.16 -16.72 -22.34
CA MET A 9 -1.92 -16.63 -23.12
C MET A 9 -1.89 -17.68 -24.23
N ALA A 10 -2.38 -18.89 -23.97
CA ALA A 10 -2.40 -19.99 -24.93
C ALA A 10 -3.25 -19.70 -26.18
N GLU A 11 -4.28 -18.87 -26.06
CA GLU A 11 -5.15 -18.43 -27.18
C GLU A 11 -4.44 -17.48 -28.15
N ARG A 12 -3.27 -16.93 -27.78
CA ARG A 12 -2.49 -16.00 -28.61
C ARG A 12 -1.41 -16.75 -29.37
N SER A 13 -1.69 -17.05 -30.63
CA SER A 13 -0.83 -17.89 -31.49
C SER A 13 0.47 -17.24 -31.92
N ASP A 14 0.58 -15.90 -31.89
CA ASP A 14 1.77 -15.16 -32.30
C ASP A 14 2.79 -14.96 -31.16
N GLY A 15 2.46 -15.37 -29.93
CA GLY A 15 3.32 -15.27 -28.75
C GLY A 15 3.56 -13.84 -28.26
N ARG A 16 2.87 -12.83 -28.81
CA ARG A 16 3.05 -11.42 -28.44
C ARG A 16 1.94 -10.97 -27.51
N PHE A 17 2.29 -10.66 -26.27
CA PHE A 17 1.32 -10.16 -25.29
C PHE A 17 1.99 -9.33 -24.20
N PHE A 18 1.18 -8.51 -23.56
CA PHE A 18 1.47 -7.93 -22.25
C PHE A 18 0.52 -8.58 -21.26
N ALA A 19 1.08 -9.24 -20.24
CA ALA A 19 0.30 -9.86 -19.17
C ALA A 19 0.69 -9.21 -17.84
N TRP A 20 -0.31 -8.67 -17.14
CA TRP A 20 -0.17 -8.19 -15.77
C TRP A 20 -0.86 -9.19 -14.84
N LEU A 21 -0.08 -9.85 -14.00
CA LEU A 21 -0.58 -10.75 -12.97
C LEU A 21 -0.43 -10.06 -11.62
N HIS A 22 -1.56 -9.84 -10.96
CA HIS A 22 -1.63 -9.19 -9.67
C HIS A 22 -1.99 -10.24 -8.61
N PHE A 23 -1.02 -10.59 -7.76
CA PHE A 23 -1.25 -11.45 -6.61
C PHE A 23 -1.87 -10.63 -5.49
N TYR A 24 -2.88 -11.20 -4.82
CA TYR A 24 -3.38 -10.60 -3.59
C TYR A 24 -2.43 -10.90 -2.42
N ASP A 25 -1.80 -12.07 -2.41
CA ASP A 25 -0.89 -12.50 -1.37
C ASP A 25 0.56 -12.02 -1.65
N PRO A 26 1.40 -11.79 -0.63
CA PRO A 26 1.07 -11.87 0.79
C PRO A 26 0.27 -10.65 1.27
N HIS A 27 -0.82 -10.87 1.99
CA HIS A 27 -1.65 -9.79 2.54
C HIS A 27 -2.43 -10.24 3.77
N THR A 28 -2.47 -9.37 4.79
CA THR A 28 -3.21 -9.64 6.02
C THR A 28 -4.74 -9.76 5.79
N PRO A 29 -5.47 -10.68 6.44
CA PRO A 29 -4.98 -11.71 7.35
C PRO A 29 -4.30 -12.87 6.59
N TYR A 30 -3.07 -13.22 7.02
CA TYR A 30 -2.31 -14.25 6.35
C TYR A 30 -2.95 -15.63 6.52
N ALA A 31 -3.37 -16.23 5.41
CA ALA A 31 -4.08 -17.49 5.37
C ALA A 31 -3.61 -18.34 4.17
N PRO A 32 -2.31 -18.69 4.08
CA PRO A 32 -1.78 -19.43 2.95
C PRO A 32 -2.54 -20.76 2.76
N PRO A 33 -2.65 -21.26 1.51
CA PRO A 33 -3.25 -22.56 1.25
C PRO A 33 -2.33 -23.71 1.67
N GLU A 34 -2.87 -24.92 1.79
CA GLU A 34 -2.03 -26.11 1.95
C GLU A 34 -1.24 -26.39 0.66
N PRO A 35 0.00 -26.92 0.74
CA PRO A 35 0.70 -27.34 1.96
C PRO A 35 1.46 -26.21 2.68
N PHE A 36 1.42 -24.97 2.16
CA PHE A 36 2.21 -23.84 2.68
C PHE A 36 1.77 -23.44 4.09
N ARG A 37 0.48 -23.53 4.39
CA ARG A 37 -0.04 -23.34 5.75
C ARG A 37 0.63 -24.24 6.77
N SER A 38 0.63 -25.55 6.53
CA SER A 38 1.23 -26.50 7.48
C SER A 38 2.75 -26.38 7.52
N ARG A 39 3.41 -26.12 6.37
CA ARG A 39 4.87 -25.97 6.30
C ARG A 39 5.40 -24.69 6.96
N HIS A 40 4.60 -23.63 6.93
CA HIS A 40 4.95 -22.31 7.46
C HIS A 40 4.03 -21.92 8.62
N ALA A 41 3.58 -22.88 9.44
CA ALA A 41 2.64 -22.62 10.53
C ALA A 41 3.15 -21.58 11.56
N ALA A 42 4.47 -21.46 11.71
CA ALA A 42 5.11 -20.47 12.59
C ALA A 42 5.23 -19.07 11.96
N ASP A 43 5.14 -18.98 10.63
CA ASP A 43 5.26 -17.73 9.88
C ASP A 43 4.32 -17.76 8.66
N PRO A 44 3.02 -17.49 8.86
CA PRO A 44 2.04 -17.50 7.80
C PRO A 44 2.34 -16.52 6.65
N TYR A 45 3.03 -15.40 6.94
CA TYR A 45 3.48 -14.44 5.92
C TYR A 45 4.49 -15.08 4.96
N ALA A 46 5.51 -15.77 5.49
CA ALA A 46 6.41 -16.58 4.68
C ALA A 46 5.68 -17.71 3.92
N GLY A 47 4.61 -18.26 4.50
CA GLY A 47 3.75 -19.22 3.82
C GLY A 47 3.06 -18.66 2.58
N GLU A 48 2.57 -17.43 2.63
CA GLU A 48 1.98 -16.75 1.49
C GLU A 48 3.01 -16.39 0.43
N ILE A 49 4.21 -15.94 0.84
CA ILE A 49 5.34 -15.75 -0.07
C ILE A 49 5.67 -17.05 -0.80
N ALA A 50 5.78 -18.17 -0.08
CA ALA A 50 6.09 -19.47 -0.67
C ALA A 50 4.99 -19.95 -1.63
N TYR A 51 3.73 -19.64 -1.33
CA TYR A 51 2.62 -19.90 -2.25
C TYR A 51 2.75 -19.07 -3.53
N CYS A 52 2.94 -17.75 -3.43
CA CYS A 52 3.13 -16.87 -4.60
C CYS A 52 4.35 -17.27 -5.44
N ASP A 53 5.46 -17.65 -4.80
CA ASP A 53 6.64 -18.20 -5.47
C ASP A 53 6.30 -19.46 -6.27
N SER A 54 5.55 -20.40 -5.68
CA SER A 54 5.15 -21.63 -6.38
C SER A 54 4.26 -21.37 -7.60
N VAL A 55 3.35 -20.40 -7.51
CA VAL A 55 2.46 -20.01 -8.60
C VAL A 55 3.25 -19.30 -9.70
N THR A 56 4.19 -18.44 -9.31
CA THR A 56 5.14 -17.79 -10.24
C THR A 56 5.99 -18.83 -10.95
N GLY A 57 6.53 -19.82 -10.24
CA GLY A 57 7.30 -20.93 -10.81
C GLY A 57 6.51 -21.71 -11.86
N SER A 58 5.25 -22.05 -11.58
CA SER A 58 4.35 -22.70 -12.55
C SER A 58 4.17 -21.89 -13.83
N LEU A 59 3.99 -20.57 -13.70
CA LEU A 59 3.87 -19.68 -14.85
C LEU A 59 5.17 -19.64 -15.67
N LEU A 60 6.33 -19.53 -15.02
CA LEU A 60 7.61 -19.54 -15.73
C LEU A 60 7.86 -20.86 -16.44
N ASP A 61 7.49 -21.99 -15.83
CA ASP A 61 7.56 -23.31 -16.45
C ASP A 61 6.63 -23.45 -17.66
N PHE A 62 5.42 -22.87 -17.60
CA PHE A 62 4.54 -22.76 -18.76
C PHE A 62 5.20 -22.01 -19.91
N LEU A 63 5.79 -20.84 -19.64
CA LEU A 63 6.52 -20.06 -20.64
C LEU A 63 7.69 -20.85 -21.25
N ARG A 64 8.43 -21.63 -20.43
CA ARG A 64 9.51 -22.50 -20.91
C ARG A 64 8.99 -23.61 -21.82
N LYS A 65 7.92 -24.30 -21.43
CA LYS A 65 7.28 -25.37 -22.23
C LYS A 65 6.78 -24.88 -23.59
N ARG A 66 6.36 -23.60 -23.67
CA ARG A 66 5.95 -22.96 -24.93
C ARG A 66 7.12 -22.44 -25.77
N GLY A 67 8.34 -22.45 -25.24
CA GLY A 67 9.50 -21.81 -25.87
C GLY A 67 9.46 -20.28 -25.84
N TRP A 68 8.59 -19.68 -25.02
CA TRP A 68 8.42 -18.22 -24.93
C TRP A 68 9.30 -17.59 -23.85
N TYR A 69 9.75 -18.38 -22.86
CA TYR A 69 10.49 -17.85 -21.72
C TYR A 69 11.73 -17.06 -22.13
N ASP A 70 12.55 -17.58 -23.04
CA ASP A 70 13.83 -16.94 -23.39
C ASP A 70 13.65 -15.59 -24.06
N ASP A 71 12.62 -15.42 -24.89
CA ASP A 71 12.32 -14.14 -25.57
C ASP A 71 11.45 -13.18 -24.75
N SER A 72 10.99 -13.59 -23.56
CA SER A 72 10.14 -12.76 -22.71
C SER A 72 10.93 -11.75 -21.87
N LEU A 73 10.36 -10.55 -21.69
CA LEU A 73 10.65 -9.65 -20.57
C LEU A 73 9.78 -10.07 -19.39
N VAL A 74 10.39 -10.40 -18.25
CA VAL A 74 9.67 -10.73 -17.01
C VAL A 74 10.08 -9.75 -15.92
N ILE A 75 9.10 -9.13 -15.28
CA ILE A 75 9.31 -8.19 -14.17
C ILE A 75 8.51 -8.70 -12.97
N VAL A 76 9.18 -8.86 -11.83
CA VAL A 76 8.54 -9.17 -10.54
C VAL A 76 8.77 -7.97 -9.63
N VAL A 77 7.69 -7.42 -9.08
CA VAL A 77 7.72 -6.23 -8.23
C VAL A 77 6.63 -6.33 -7.18
N ALA A 78 6.87 -5.79 -5.99
CA ALA A 78 5.81 -5.54 -5.01
C ALA A 78 5.37 -4.06 -5.07
N ASP A 79 4.10 -3.79 -4.84
CA ASP A 79 3.54 -2.45 -4.79
C ASP A 79 3.95 -1.71 -3.50
N HIS A 80 4.06 -2.44 -2.38
CA HIS A 80 4.69 -2.03 -1.13
C HIS A 80 5.24 -3.25 -0.37
N GLY A 81 5.91 -3.00 0.75
CA GLY A 81 6.37 -4.01 1.71
C GLY A 81 5.42 -4.15 2.91
N GLU A 82 5.90 -4.74 3.98
CA GLU A 82 5.12 -5.04 5.19
C GLU A 82 6.01 -4.81 6.41
N ASP A 83 5.56 -4.03 7.40
CA ASP A 83 6.42 -3.66 8.53
C ASP A 83 6.67 -4.83 9.48
N LEU A 84 5.74 -5.79 9.59
CA LEU A 84 5.89 -7.02 10.39
C LEU A 84 6.31 -6.78 11.86
N GLY A 85 5.87 -5.66 12.44
CA GLY A 85 6.18 -5.22 13.79
C GLY A 85 7.35 -4.23 13.85
N ASP A 86 8.03 -3.98 12.74
CA ASP A 86 9.05 -2.93 12.66
C ASP A 86 8.41 -1.56 12.95
N HIS A 87 9.14 -0.75 13.72
CA HIS A 87 8.64 0.51 14.28
C HIS A 87 7.27 0.42 15.00
N GLY A 88 6.85 -0.79 15.38
CA GLY A 88 5.60 -1.12 16.07
C GLY A 88 4.34 -1.19 15.19
N GLU A 89 4.46 -1.06 13.87
CA GLU A 89 3.36 -1.33 12.93
C GLU A 89 3.42 -2.80 12.49
N ASN A 90 2.30 -3.54 12.61
CA ASN A 90 2.29 -4.99 12.30
C ASN A 90 2.10 -5.28 10.79
N THR A 91 1.60 -4.30 10.06
CA THR A 91 1.19 -4.41 8.66
C THR A 91 1.80 -3.24 7.89
N HIS A 92 1.02 -2.58 7.03
CA HIS A 92 1.43 -1.42 6.28
C HIS A 92 0.31 -0.37 6.30
N GLY A 93 0.66 0.83 5.84
CA GLY A 93 -0.28 1.91 5.58
C GLY A 93 -0.08 3.11 6.48
N LEU A 94 0.42 2.96 7.72
CA LEU A 94 0.65 4.11 8.60
C LEU A 94 1.98 4.80 8.29
N PHE A 95 3.08 4.05 8.29
CA PHE A 95 4.43 4.60 8.21
C PHE A 95 5.08 4.51 6.81
N LEU A 96 6.23 5.19 6.67
CA LEU A 96 6.99 5.34 5.42
C LEU A 96 8.45 4.87 5.59
N TYR A 97 8.65 3.80 6.36
CA TYR A 97 9.96 3.16 6.55
C TYR A 97 10.31 2.23 5.38
N ASP A 98 11.56 1.80 5.33
CA ASP A 98 12.07 0.91 4.28
C ASP A 98 11.42 -0.46 4.32
N ALA A 99 10.94 -0.93 5.48
CA ALA A 99 10.15 -2.15 5.57
C ALA A 99 8.89 -2.10 4.68
N THR A 100 8.26 -0.92 4.55
CA THR A 100 7.14 -0.67 3.63
C THR A 100 7.57 -0.18 2.24
N LEU A 101 8.64 0.62 2.11
CA LEU A 101 8.97 1.30 0.85
C LEU A 101 10.01 0.60 -0.02
N ARG A 102 10.89 -0.23 0.57
CA ARG A 102 11.99 -0.88 -0.14
C ARG A 102 11.57 -2.26 -0.64
N VAL A 103 10.86 -2.25 -1.76
CA VAL A 103 10.28 -3.46 -2.38
C VAL A 103 11.26 -4.21 -3.29
N PRO A 104 11.05 -5.53 -3.49
CA PRO A 104 11.76 -6.27 -4.53
C PRO A 104 11.42 -5.73 -5.92
N LEU A 105 12.44 -5.64 -6.79
CA LEU A 105 12.29 -5.42 -8.23
C LEU A 105 13.27 -6.32 -8.99
N LEU A 106 12.75 -7.40 -9.56
CA LEU A 106 13.52 -8.35 -10.37
C LEU A 106 13.15 -8.17 -11.84
N VAL A 107 14.14 -8.11 -12.71
CA VAL A 107 13.95 -7.96 -14.16
C VAL A 107 14.76 -9.02 -14.90
N LYS A 108 14.07 -9.86 -15.66
CA LYS A 108 14.66 -10.77 -16.63
C LYS A 108 14.43 -10.20 -18.03
N LEU A 109 15.52 -9.85 -18.71
CA LEU A 109 15.47 -9.43 -20.12
C LEU A 109 15.48 -10.64 -21.06
N PRO A 110 15.03 -10.47 -22.32
CA PRO A 110 15.17 -11.48 -23.35
C PRO A 110 16.61 -12.00 -23.46
N GLN A 111 16.74 -13.30 -23.73
CA GLN A 111 18.00 -14.02 -23.89
C GLN A 111 18.94 -13.92 -22.66
N GLY A 112 18.40 -13.61 -21.48
CA GLY A 112 19.19 -13.48 -20.26
C GLY A 112 20.14 -12.28 -20.27
N ARG A 113 19.86 -11.23 -21.06
CA ARG A 113 20.69 -10.03 -21.10
C ARG A 113 20.84 -9.44 -19.69
N TYR A 114 22.09 -9.22 -19.28
CA TYR A 114 22.46 -8.74 -17.94
C TYR A 114 22.08 -9.66 -16.77
N ALA A 115 21.84 -10.95 -17.02
CA ALA A 115 21.58 -11.92 -15.95
C ALA A 115 22.68 -11.91 -14.89
N GLY A 116 22.28 -12.02 -13.62
CA GLY A 116 23.17 -12.03 -12.47
C GLY A 116 23.71 -10.66 -12.05
N LYS A 117 23.35 -9.57 -12.73
CA LYS A 117 23.73 -8.21 -12.29
C LYS A 117 22.74 -7.68 -11.26
N ALA A 118 23.28 -7.00 -10.24
CA ALA A 118 22.52 -6.18 -9.31
C ALA A 118 22.71 -4.70 -9.64
N VAL A 119 21.62 -3.94 -9.74
CA VAL A 119 21.63 -2.47 -9.77
C VAL A 119 21.48 -2.02 -8.32
N VAL A 120 22.52 -1.39 -7.78
CA VAL A 120 22.55 -0.94 -6.37
C VAL A 120 22.05 0.50 -6.21
N GLU A 121 21.99 1.22 -7.32
CA GLU A 121 21.42 2.54 -7.43
C GLU A 121 19.93 2.54 -7.10
N GLN A 122 19.46 3.65 -6.55
CA GLN A 122 18.04 3.85 -6.28
C GLN A 122 17.23 3.87 -7.57
N VAL A 123 16.20 3.03 -7.61
CA VAL A 123 15.18 2.98 -8.67
C VAL A 123 13.79 3.00 -8.03
N ARG A 124 12.76 3.34 -8.80
CA ARG A 124 11.38 3.50 -8.30
C ARG A 124 10.40 2.69 -9.13
N THR A 125 9.26 2.34 -8.56
CA THR A 125 8.19 1.63 -9.30
C THR A 125 7.70 2.42 -10.52
N ILE A 126 7.70 3.76 -10.46
CA ILE A 126 7.35 4.64 -11.59
C ILE A 126 8.33 4.54 -12.78
N ASP A 127 9.53 4.01 -12.56
CA ASP A 127 10.57 3.81 -13.58
C ASP A 127 10.29 2.54 -14.42
N ILE A 128 9.40 1.65 -13.98
CA ILE A 128 9.05 0.41 -14.70
C ILE A 128 8.40 0.72 -16.05
N MET A 129 7.40 1.61 -16.07
CA MET A 129 6.68 1.95 -17.29
C MET A 129 7.58 2.48 -18.42
N PRO A 130 8.43 3.52 -18.23
CA PRO A 130 9.33 3.97 -19.28
C PRO A 130 10.39 2.91 -19.65
N THR A 131 10.80 2.06 -18.71
CA THR A 131 11.72 0.93 -18.98
C THR A 131 11.08 -0.10 -19.92
N VAL A 132 9.83 -0.49 -19.66
CA VAL A 132 9.07 -1.43 -20.50
C VAL A 132 8.85 -0.84 -21.89
N LEU A 133 8.48 0.44 -21.98
CA LEU A 133 8.27 1.11 -23.28
C LEU A 133 9.55 1.15 -24.11
N GLU A 134 10.70 1.49 -23.50
CA GLU A 134 12.00 1.47 -24.19
C GLU A 134 12.34 0.08 -24.70
N LEU A 135 12.19 -0.95 -23.87
CA LEU A 135 12.48 -2.34 -24.24
C LEU A 135 11.52 -2.88 -25.31
N ALA A 136 10.28 -2.39 -25.35
CA ALA A 136 9.30 -2.73 -26.37
C ALA A 136 9.49 -1.94 -27.69
N GLY A 137 10.42 -0.97 -27.74
CA GLY A 137 10.59 -0.08 -28.89
C GLY A 137 9.39 0.86 -29.09
N ALA A 138 8.58 1.08 -28.06
CA ALA A 138 7.41 1.94 -28.11
C ALA A 138 7.79 3.38 -27.73
N ALA A 139 7.28 4.36 -28.48
CA ALA A 139 7.45 5.76 -28.11
C ALA A 139 6.69 6.05 -26.81
N ALA A 140 7.36 6.71 -25.85
CA ALA A 140 6.70 7.25 -24.67
C ALA A 140 5.77 8.39 -25.09
N SER A 141 4.48 8.11 -25.28
CA SER A 141 3.44 9.11 -25.58
C SER A 141 3.00 9.88 -24.34
N LEU A 142 3.29 9.35 -23.16
CA LEU A 142 3.01 9.97 -21.87
C LEU A 142 4.27 10.69 -21.41
N ALA A 143 4.12 11.93 -20.95
CA ALA A 143 5.13 12.53 -20.09
C ALA A 143 5.31 11.58 -18.90
N ALA A 144 6.30 10.70 -18.90
CA ALA A 144 6.52 9.74 -17.82
C ALA A 144 7.21 10.48 -16.66
N ALA A 145 6.80 10.22 -15.41
CA ALA A 145 7.49 10.79 -14.24
C ALA A 145 8.78 10.02 -13.95
N GLY A 146 8.73 8.72 -14.22
CA GLY A 146 9.89 7.85 -14.14
C GLY A 146 10.84 8.00 -15.32
N ARG A 147 11.97 7.30 -15.21
CA ARG A 147 13.02 7.21 -16.23
C ARG A 147 13.30 5.74 -16.49
N SER A 148 13.69 5.41 -17.72
CA SER A 148 14.09 4.04 -18.01
C SER A 148 15.35 3.66 -17.23
N VAL A 149 15.36 2.45 -16.66
CA VAL A 149 16.50 1.88 -15.93
C VAL A 149 17.40 1.02 -16.84
N VAL A 150 17.09 0.90 -18.14
CA VAL A 150 17.94 0.16 -19.10
C VAL A 150 19.40 0.65 -19.09
N PRO A 151 19.70 1.98 -19.03
CA PRO A 151 21.09 2.45 -18.93
C PRO A 151 21.80 1.93 -17.67
N LEU A 152 21.12 1.90 -16.51
CA LEU A 152 21.69 1.38 -15.27
C LEU A 152 21.99 -0.11 -15.38
N MET A 153 21.08 -0.90 -15.97
CA MET A 153 21.31 -2.34 -16.24
C MET A 153 22.53 -2.57 -17.15
N ALA A 154 22.78 -1.65 -18.08
CA ALA A 154 23.94 -1.67 -18.97
C ALA A 154 25.25 -1.23 -18.29
N GLY A 155 25.20 -0.72 -17.05
CA GLY A 155 26.36 -0.23 -16.29
C GLY A 155 26.69 1.25 -16.53
N ALA A 156 25.75 2.04 -17.08
CA ALA A 156 25.91 3.49 -17.13
C ALA A 156 25.93 4.06 -15.70
N PRO A 157 26.71 5.12 -15.44
CA PRO A 157 26.75 5.74 -14.12
C PRO A 157 25.36 6.27 -13.74
N ALA A 158 25.05 6.19 -12.46
CA ALA A 158 23.87 6.83 -11.89
C ALA A 158 23.84 8.31 -12.28
N ARG A 159 22.68 8.82 -12.68
CA ARG A 159 22.47 10.26 -12.69
C ARG A 159 22.40 10.75 -11.23
N ALA A 160 22.89 11.96 -10.97
CA ALA A 160 22.83 12.62 -9.65
C ALA A 160 21.43 12.48 -9.03
N PRO A 161 21.32 12.41 -7.68
CA PRO A 161 20.46 11.43 -7.02
C PRO A 161 19.02 11.46 -7.52
N ASP A 162 18.57 10.32 -8.04
CA ASP A 162 17.17 10.09 -8.36
C ASP A 162 16.37 10.00 -7.07
N GLU A 163 15.82 11.13 -6.64
CA GLU A 163 14.94 11.21 -5.46
C GLU A 163 13.71 10.32 -5.63
N ALA A 164 13.31 9.67 -4.55
CA ALA A 164 12.05 8.95 -4.44
C ALA A 164 11.12 9.69 -3.47
N TYR A 165 9.92 9.98 -3.95
CA TYR A 165 8.83 10.55 -3.18
C TYR A 165 7.87 9.44 -2.77
N ALA A 166 7.42 9.47 -1.52
CA ALA A 166 6.35 8.59 -1.03
C ALA A 166 5.38 9.38 -0.15
N GLU A 167 4.14 8.89 -0.05
CA GLU A 167 3.09 9.50 0.76
C GLU A 167 2.24 8.43 1.43
N SER A 168 1.78 8.71 2.65
CA SER A 168 0.67 8.00 3.27
C SER A 168 -0.41 8.99 3.71
N PHE A 169 -1.57 8.86 3.09
CA PHE A 169 -2.79 9.58 3.49
C PHE A 169 -3.76 8.68 4.27
N TYR A 170 -3.43 7.42 4.49
CA TYR A 170 -4.21 6.51 5.30
C TYR A 170 -4.53 7.09 6.71
N PRO A 171 -3.56 7.59 7.51
CA PRO A 171 -3.86 8.22 8.79
C PRO A 171 -4.82 9.42 8.68
N TYR A 172 -4.73 10.17 7.59
CA TYR A 172 -5.56 11.35 7.36
C TYR A 172 -7.01 10.97 7.04
N PHE A 173 -7.19 10.05 6.10
CA PHE A 173 -8.53 9.66 5.65
C PHE A 173 -9.29 8.83 6.67
N HIS A 174 -8.60 7.94 7.39
CA HIS A 174 -9.25 7.02 8.32
C HIS A 174 -9.36 7.59 9.75
N PHE A 175 -8.39 8.39 10.18
CA PHE A 175 -8.28 8.80 11.58
C PHE A 175 -8.23 10.32 11.79
N GLY A 176 -8.11 11.12 10.71
CA GLY A 176 -7.90 12.56 10.82
C GLY A 176 -6.56 12.94 11.45
N TRP A 177 -5.58 12.05 11.39
CA TRP A 177 -4.21 12.32 11.82
C TRP A 177 -3.40 12.95 10.67
N SER A 178 -2.18 13.40 10.96
CA SER A 178 -1.32 13.97 9.92
C SER A 178 -1.05 12.93 8.84
N PRO A 179 -1.17 13.27 7.53
CA PRO A 179 -0.54 12.47 6.50
C PRO A 179 0.97 12.50 6.70
N LEU A 180 1.65 11.50 6.15
CA LEU A 180 3.11 11.44 6.10
C LEU A 180 3.58 11.61 4.67
N LEU A 181 4.62 12.41 4.47
CA LEU A 181 5.32 12.53 3.20
C LEU A 181 6.78 12.16 3.41
N ALA A 182 7.40 11.51 2.43
CA ALA A 182 8.82 11.17 2.52
C ALA A 182 9.59 11.55 1.25
N LEU A 183 10.84 11.97 1.46
CA LEU A 183 11.84 12.16 0.41
C LEU A 183 13.04 11.28 0.71
N ARG A 184 13.28 10.28 -0.13
CA ARG A 184 14.48 9.46 -0.08
C ARG A 184 15.48 9.92 -1.12
N THR A 185 16.69 10.22 -0.65
CA THR A 185 17.88 10.46 -1.47
C THR A 185 18.81 9.26 -1.35
N GLY A 186 19.95 9.26 -2.07
CA GLY A 186 20.90 8.13 -2.01
C GLY A 186 21.34 7.77 -0.59
N LYS A 187 21.67 8.76 0.24
CA LYS A 187 22.14 8.57 1.62
C LYS A 187 21.08 8.81 2.68
N TYR A 188 20.25 9.83 2.50
CA TYR A 188 19.33 10.29 3.54
C TYR A 188 17.88 10.04 3.17
N LYS A 189 17.04 9.71 4.16
CA LYS A 189 15.58 9.77 4.05
C LYS A 189 15.01 10.76 5.06
N TYR A 190 14.17 11.66 4.56
CA TYR A 190 13.43 12.62 5.36
C TYR A 190 11.95 12.22 5.36
N ILE A 191 11.33 12.20 6.54
CA ILE A 191 9.88 12.02 6.69
C ILE A 191 9.31 13.30 7.30
N ASP A 192 8.40 13.92 6.57
CA ASP A 192 7.61 15.05 7.04
C ASP A 192 6.43 14.51 7.85
N ALA A 193 6.52 14.73 9.15
CA ALA A 193 5.55 14.37 10.17
C ALA A 193 5.52 15.52 11.19
N PRO A 194 4.49 15.60 12.06
CA PRO A 194 4.44 16.66 13.08
C PRO A 194 5.71 16.73 13.95
N ALA A 195 6.36 15.59 14.20
CA ALA A 195 7.74 15.51 14.64
C ALA A 195 8.61 15.04 13.45
N PRO A 196 9.37 15.93 12.78
CA PRO A 196 10.12 15.57 11.58
C PRO A 196 11.20 14.53 11.84
N GLU A 197 11.45 13.70 10.84
CA GLU A 197 12.42 12.61 10.93
C GLU A 197 13.44 12.68 9.81
N LEU A 198 14.67 12.33 10.14
CA LEU A 198 15.77 12.30 9.19
C LEU A 198 16.67 11.12 9.54
N TYR A 199 16.90 10.25 8.57
CA TYR A 199 17.72 9.05 8.73
C TYR A 199 18.89 9.08 7.77
N ASP A 200 20.06 8.70 8.27
CA ASP A 200 21.23 8.37 7.46
C ASP A 200 21.18 6.87 7.20
N LEU A 201 20.78 6.47 5.99
CA LEU A 201 20.50 5.07 5.64
C LEU A 201 21.78 4.23 5.47
N GLU A 202 22.95 4.87 5.34
CA GLU A 202 24.23 4.17 5.33
C GLU A 202 24.62 3.77 6.77
N ALA A 203 24.40 4.67 7.72
CA ALA A 203 24.74 4.46 9.13
C ALA A 203 23.64 3.73 9.93
N ASP A 204 22.39 3.91 9.55
CA ASP A 204 21.19 3.38 10.23
C ASP A 204 20.17 2.87 9.18
N PRO A 205 20.45 1.74 8.50
CA PRO A 205 19.55 1.18 7.50
C PRO A 205 18.22 0.69 8.08
N GLY A 206 18.13 0.49 9.41
CA GLY A 206 16.90 0.14 10.11
C GLY A 206 16.10 1.34 10.61
N GLU A 207 16.59 2.57 10.38
CA GLU A 207 15.89 3.81 10.71
C GLU A 207 15.49 3.93 12.19
N SER A 208 16.32 3.36 13.05
CA SER A 208 16.09 3.28 14.49
C SER A 208 16.26 4.62 15.21
N LYS A 209 17.06 5.55 14.66
CA LYS A 209 17.39 6.82 15.30
C LYS A 209 17.38 7.99 14.32
N SER A 210 16.36 8.83 14.45
CA SER A 210 16.30 10.10 13.72
C SER A 210 17.42 11.05 14.18
N ILE A 211 18.10 11.66 13.21
CA ILE A 211 19.15 12.67 13.37
C ILE A 211 18.65 14.10 13.04
N ALA A 212 17.33 14.29 12.95
CA ALA A 212 16.72 15.55 12.52
C ALA A 212 17.03 16.72 13.46
N ALA A 213 17.10 16.45 14.78
CA ALA A 213 17.35 17.46 15.80
C ALA A 213 18.80 17.99 15.75
N GLU A 214 19.75 17.12 15.43
CA GLU A 214 21.17 17.41 15.25
C GLU A 214 21.46 18.03 13.88
N ASN A 215 20.70 17.65 12.85
CA ASN A 215 20.91 18.04 11.45
C ASN A 215 19.80 18.94 10.90
N ARG A 216 19.38 19.95 11.68
CA ARG A 216 18.23 20.81 11.34
C ARG A 216 18.34 21.51 9.98
N ALA A 217 19.55 21.88 9.56
CA ALA A 217 19.75 22.53 8.26
C ALA A 217 19.44 21.57 7.11
N LEU A 218 19.94 20.34 7.18
CA LEU A 218 19.68 19.29 6.21
C LEU A 218 18.20 18.89 6.21
N ALA A 219 17.59 18.72 7.38
CA ALA A 219 16.16 18.42 7.49
C ALA A 219 15.29 19.50 6.81
N ARG A 220 15.59 20.79 7.04
CA ARG A 220 14.91 21.89 6.33
C ARG A 220 15.12 21.85 4.82
N GLN A 221 16.34 21.60 4.37
CA GLN A 221 16.65 21.51 2.94
C GLN A 221 15.84 20.38 2.26
N LEU A 222 15.77 19.20 2.90
CA LEU A 222 15.02 18.06 2.36
C LEU A 222 13.51 18.30 2.40
N ARG A 223 12.99 18.94 3.46
CA ARG A 223 11.60 19.37 3.54
C ARG A 223 11.22 20.32 2.39
N ASP A 224 12.05 21.34 2.14
CA ASP A 224 11.76 22.33 1.11
C ASP A 224 11.78 21.68 -0.29
N ARG A 225 12.68 20.73 -0.54
CA ARG A 225 12.71 19.90 -1.77
C ARG A 225 11.46 19.02 -1.89
N LEU A 226 11.08 18.33 -0.80
CA LEU A 226 9.89 17.50 -0.72
C LEU A 226 8.62 18.29 -1.05
N HIS A 227 8.47 19.47 -0.46
CA HIS A 227 7.31 20.34 -0.70
C HIS A 227 7.29 20.92 -2.11
N ALA A 228 8.46 21.23 -2.69
CA ALA A 228 8.55 21.66 -4.09
C ALA A 228 8.12 20.54 -5.05
N ALA A 229 8.56 19.30 -4.80
CA ALA A 229 8.15 18.12 -5.57
C ALA A 229 6.65 17.82 -5.41
N TYR A 230 6.14 17.92 -4.17
CA TYR A 230 4.71 17.74 -3.90
C TYR A 230 3.87 18.76 -4.66
N LYS A 231 4.21 20.06 -4.60
CA LYS A 231 3.44 21.16 -5.22
C LYS A 231 3.42 21.15 -6.76
N LEU A 232 4.08 20.21 -7.43
CA LEU A 232 4.00 20.08 -8.88
C LEU A 232 2.53 19.87 -9.31
N PRO A 233 2.02 20.68 -10.26
CA PRO A 233 0.63 20.59 -10.69
C PRO A 233 0.32 19.20 -11.28
N ALA A 234 -0.91 18.73 -11.05
CA ALA A 234 -1.44 17.58 -11.77
C ALA A 234 -1.24 17.80 -13.28
N ARG A 235 -0.76 16.77 -13.98
CA ARG A 235 -0.49 16.87 -15.42
C ARG A 235 -1.74 17.33 -16.17
N PRO A 236 -1.62 18.21 -17.18
CA PRO A 236 -2.72 18.51 -18.08
C PRO A 236 -3.23 17.19 -18.69
N GLY A 237 -4.53 16.90 -18.53
CA GLY A 237 -5.14 15.65 -19.00
C GLY A 237 -5.25 14.53 -17.97
N ALA A 238 -4.88 14.75 -16.70
CA ALA A 238 -5.29 13.84 -15.63
C ALA A 238 -6.82 13.76 -15.62
N PRO A 239 -7.43 12.56 -15.66
CA PRO A 239 -8.88 12.43 -15.62
C PRO A 239 -9.40 13.14 -14.37
N LYS A 240 -10.43 13.98 -14.54
CA LYS A 240 -11.16 14.51 -13.39
C LYS A 240 -11.63 13.31 -12.59
N ARG A 241 -11.40 13.32 -11.27
CA ARG A 241 -11.96 12.30 -10.37
C ARG A 241 -13.48 12.36 -10.52
N GLU A 242 -14.04 11.47 -11.32
CA GLU A 242 -15.47 11.25 -11.37
C GLU A 242 -15.89 10.56 -10.08
N ALA A 243 -17.09 10.88 -9.59
CA ALA A 243 -17.65 10.18 -8.45
C ALA A 243 -17.76 8.70 -8.80
N VAL A 244 -17.14 7.84 -7.98
CA VAL A 244 -17.25 6.39 -8.14
C VAL A 244 -18.71 6.01 -7.96
N ASP A 245 -19.34 5.46 -9.00
CA ASP A 245 -20.73 4.99 -8.89
C ASP A 245 -20.84 3.85 -7.87
N ALA A 246 -22.04 3.63 -7.34
CA ALA A 246 -22.28 2.65 -6.27
C ALA A 246 -21.86 1.22 -6.65
N SER A 247 -21.97 0.84 -7.93
CA SER A 247 -21.58 -0.49 -8.41
C SER A 247 -20.07 -0.64 -8.49
N THR A 248 -19.36 0.42 -8.88
CA THR A 248 -17.89 0.47 -8.88
C THR A 248 -17.36 0.49 -7.43
N ALA A 249 -18.02 1.21 -6.53
CA ALA A 249 -17.69 1.20 -5.10
C ALA A 249 -17.87 -0.20 -4.48
N GLU A 250 -18.92 -0.92 -4.87
CA GLU A 250 -19.16 -2.30 -4.42
C GLU A 250 -18.12 -3.28 -4.98
N ARG A 251 -17.71 -3.13 -6.24
CA ARG A 251 -16.60 -3.90 -6.83
C ARG A 251 -15.28 -3.60 -6.16
N LEU A 252 -14.97 -2.33 -5.90
CA LEU A 252 -13.77 -1.93 -5.16
C LEU A 252 -13.78 -2.52 -3.75
N LYS A 253 -14.93 -2.48 -3.07
CA LYS A 253 -15.11 -3.14 -1.77
C LYS A 253 -14.92 -4.65 -1.83
N SER A 254 -15.39 -5.31 -2.89
CA SER A 254 -15.18 -6.75 -3.10
C SER A 254 -13.71 -7.11 -3.38
N LEU A 255 -12.92 -6.15 -3.88
CA LEU A 255 -11.48 -6.24 -4.09
C LEU A 255 -10.67 -5.85 -2.84
N GLY A 256 -11.33 -5.56 -1.72
CA GLY A 256 -10.67 -5.18 -0.47
C GLY A 256 -10.41 -3.67 -0.32
N TYR A 257 -10.74 -2.85 -1.32
CA TYR A 257 -10.69 -1.39 -1.18
C TYR A 257 -11.88 -0.92 -0.35
N VAL A 258 -11.65 -0.65 0.93
CA VAL A 258 -12.60 0.14 1.72
C VAL A 258 -12.57 1.55 1.14
N THR A 259 -13.68 2.00 0.56
CA THR A 259 -13.80 3.38 0.08
C THR A 259 -13.66 4.31 1.27
N ALA A 260 -12.45 4.83 1.49
CA ALA A 260 -12.21 5.97 2.34
C ALA A 260 -13.18 7.08 1.92
N SER A 261 -13.89 7.67 2.88
CA SER A 261 -14.78 8.79 2.61
C SER A 261 -13.98 9.90 1.94
N SER A 262 -14.59 10.50 0.92
CA SER A 262 -13.99 11.54 0.09
C SER A 262 -13.83 12.84 0.88
N ARG A 263 -12.86 12.90 1.81
CA ARG A 263 -12.32 14.21 2.19
C ARG A 263 -11.63 14.79 0.97
N GLY A 264 -12.06 15.99 0.61
CA GLY A 264 -11.68 16.69 -0.62
C GLY A 264 -10.18 16.88 -0.83
N THR A 265 -9.89 17.36 -2.02
CA THR A 265 -8.59 17.73 -2.62
C THR A 265 -7.45 18.02 -1.63
N ARG A 266 -6.36 17.24 -1.73
CA ARG A 266 -4.98 17.51 -1.29
C ARG A 266 -4.78 18.81 -0.52
N THR A 267 -5.06 18.83 0.77
CA THR A 267 -4.45 19.76 1.73
C THR A 267 -4.79 19.28 3.12
N PRO A 268 -3.83 18.71 3.87
CA PRO A 268 -3.19 19.55 4.87
C PRO A 268 -1.80 19.05 5.29
N VAL A 269 -0.75 19.33 4.52
CA VAL A 269 0.62 19.19 5.05
C VAL A 269 0.86 20.24 6.16
N ASP A 270 0.01 21.28 6.22
CA ASP A 270 0.13 22.42 7.14
C ASP A 270 -0.92 22.44 8.29
N ALA A 271 -1.81 21.46 8.41
CA ALA A 271 -2.73 21.42 9.56
C ALA A 271 -2.04 20.79 10.77
N LYS A 272 -2.26 21.36 11.96
CA LYS A 272 -1.82 20.79 13.24
C LYS A 272 -2.66 19.55 13.57
N LEU A 273 -2.39 18.45 12.88
CA LEU A 273 -3.03 17.16 13.09
C LEU A 273 -2.17 16.27 14.01
N PRO A 274 -2.78 15.31 14.72
CA PRO A 274 -2.05 14.37 15.56
C PRO A 274 -0.96 13.62 14.80
N ASN A 275 0.16 13.34 15.46
CA ASN A 275 1.24 12.54 14.90
C ASN A 275 0.83 11.06 14.88
N PRO A 276 0.87 10.37 13.71
CA PRO A 276 0.64 8.93 13.65
C PRO A 276 1.47 8.10 14.63
N LYS A 277 2.72 8.48 14.89
CA LYS A 277 3.59 7.77 15.87
C LYS A 277 3.05 7.80 17.28
N GLU A 278 2.50 8.93 17.71
CA GLU A 278 1.92 9.09 19.06
C GLU A 278 0.61 8.33 19.21
N LYS A 279 -0.02 7.95 18.08
CA LYS A 279 -1.30 7.26 18.01
C LYS A 279 -1.16 5.76 17.70
N LEU A 280 0.07 5.26 17.55
CA LEU A 280 0.35 3.90 17.13
C LEU A 280 -0.35 2.84 17.98
N GLN A 281 -0.38 3.00 19.30
CA GLN A 281 -1.03 2.02 20.17
C GLN A 281 -2.53 1.90 19.92
N VAL A 282 -3.21 3.01 19.60
CA VAL A 282 -4.63 3.04 19.26
C VAL A 282 -4.86 2.32 17.92
N TYR A 283 -3.97 2.58 16.95
CA TYR A 283 -4.01 1.92 15.65
C TYR A 283 -3.80 0.40 15.76
N VAL A 284 -2.79 -0.04 16.52
CA VAL A 284 -2.53 -1.47 16.75
C VAL A 284 -3.73 -2.15 17.42
N LEU A 285 -4.35 -1.50 18.40
CA LEU A 285 -5.53 -2.03 19.07
C LEU A 285 -6.74 -2.15 18.12
N LEU A 286 -6.94 -1.16 17.23
CA LEU A 286 -7.94 -1.23 16.17
C LEU A 286 -7.68 -2.43 15.25
N GLN A 287 -6.46 -2.58 14.74
CA GLN A 287 -6.10 -3.70 13.86
C GLN A 287 -6.32 -5.06 14.52
N GLN A 288 -5.95 -5.20 15.80
CA GLN A 288 -6.21 -6.42 16.57
C GLN A 288 -7.72 -6.70 16.73
N ALA A 289 -8.55 -5.67 16.85
CA ALA A 289 -9.99 -5.83 16.92
C ALA A 289 -10.58 -6.30 15.57
N LEU A 290 -10.08 -5.76 14.46
CA LEU A 290 -10.48 -6.20 13.12
C LEU A 290 -10.10 -7.65 12.86
N LEU A 291 -8.88 -8.03 13.25
CA LEU A 291 -8.41 -9.41 13.15
C LEU A 291 -9.24 -10.38 14.02
N ASP A 292 -9.63 -9.97 15.22
CA ASP A 292 -10.54 -10.77 16.06
C ASP A 292 -11.93 -10.93 15.43
N SER A 293 -12.46 -9.87 14.81
CA SER A 293 -13.73 -9.90 14.09
C SER A 293 -13.69 -10.89 12.92
N GLN A 294 -12.62 -10.86 12.12
CA GLN A 294 -12.41 -11.77 10.98
C GLN A 294 -12.26 -13.23 11.44
N ASN A 295 -11.58 -13.46 12.55
CA ASN A 295 -11.36 -14.79 13.13
C ASN A 295 -12.54 -15.32 13.95
N GLY A 296 -13.73 -14.73 13.82
CA GLY A 296 -14.93 -15.20 14.52
C GLY A 296 -14.89 -15.01 16.05
N ARG A 297 -14.15 -14.01 16.54
CA ARG A 297 -14.06 -13.62 17.96
C ARG A 297 -14.72 -12.25 18.22
N PRO A 298 -16.02 -12.07 17.93
CA PRO A 298 -16.66 -10.75 17.92
C PRO A 298 -16.71 -10.06 19.29
N GLN A 299 -16.80 -10.79 20.40
CA GLN A 299 -16.80 -10.19 21.74
C GLN A 299 -15.46 -9.52 22.06
N ARG A 300 -14.34 -10.20 21.77
CA ARG A 300 -13.00 -9.61 21.92
C ARG A 300 -12.80 -8.39 21.02
N ALA A 301 -13.34 -8.44 19.80
CA ALA A 301 -13.32 -7.30 18.89
C ALA A 301 -14.11 -6.10 19.44
N ILE A 302 -15.31 -6.34 19.99
CA ILE A 302 -16.13 -5.29 20.64
C ILE A 302 -15.39 -4.65 21.82
N GLU A 303 -14.79 -5.47 22.70
CA GLU A 303 -14.02 -4.98 23.85
C GLU A 303 -12.86 -4.08 23.42
N LYS A 304 -12.06 -4.53 22.44
CA LYS A 304 -10.95 -3.73 21.90
C LYS A 304 -11.43 -2.44 21.23
N LEU A 305 -12.51 -2.48 20.45
CA LEU A 305 -13.08 -1.28 19.82
C LEU A 305 -13.61 -0.29 20.85
N ARG A 306 -14.18 -0.75 21.96
CA ARG A 306 -14.57 0.13 23.07
C ARG A 306 -13.35 0.79 23.69
N SER A 307 -12.28 0.04 23.97
CA SER A 307 -11.02 0.61 24.47
C SER A 307 -10.37 1.59 23.49
N VAL A 308 -10.45 1.35 22.17
CA VAL A 308 -10.05 2.34 21.15
C VAL A 308 -10.84 3.64 21.32
N LEU A 309 -12.16 3.56 21.49
CA LEU A 309 -13.03 4.72 21.63
C LEU A 309 -12.93 5.42 23.00
N GLU A 310 -12.40 4.77 24.03
CA GLU A 310 -12.04 5.40 25.31
C GLU A 310 -10.82 6.32 25.13
N VAL A 311 -9.84 5.91 24.32
CA VAL A 311 -8.62 6.70 24.06
C VAL A 311 -8.86 7.74 22.97
N ASP A 312 -9.59 7.39 21.91
CA ASP A 312 -9.93 8.29 20.81
C ASP A 312 -11.43 8.21 20.47
N PRO A 313 -12.29 8.94 21.22
CA PRO A 313 -13.74 8.97 20.96
C PRO A 313 -14.10 9.52 19.57
N GLY A 314 -13.16 10.18 18.88
CA GLY A 314 -13.35 10.76 17.56
C GLY A 314 -13.14 9.78 16.40
N MET A 315 -12.65 8.56 16.66
CA MET A 315 -12.28 7.62 15.60
C MET A 315 -13.51 7.02 14.90
N VAL A 316 -13.85 7.58 13.74
CA VAL A 316 -15.03 7.19 12.93
C VAL A 316 -14.99 5.71 12.56
N ASP A 317 -13.84 5.21 12.11
CA ASP A 317 -13.68 3.81 11.70
C ASP A 317 -13.99 2.82 12.83
N ALA A 318 -13.52 3.09 14.04
CA ALA A 318 -13.82 2.26 15.21
C ALA A 318 -15.33 2.21 15.51
N ARG A 319 -16.03 3.35 15.35
CA ARG A 319 -17.50 3.41 15.50
C ARG A 319 -18.22 2.58 14.43
N ILE A 320 -17.79 2.70 13.17
CA ILE A 320 -18.37 1.93 12.07
C ILE A 320 -18.20 0.43 12.32
N HIS A 321 -16.99 -0.03 12.68
CA HIS A 321 -16.74 -1.43 12.96
C HIS A 321 -17.51 -1.95 14.18
N LEU A 322 -17.61 -1.14 15.23
CA LEU A 322 -18.40 -1.49 16.41
C LEU A 322 -19.90 -1.60 16.08
N GLY A 323 -20.44 -0.66 15.30
CA GLY A 323 -21.82 -0.70 14.82
C GLY A 323 -22.10 -1.91 13.93
N LEU A 324 -21.16 -2.30 13.06
CA LEU A 324 -21.28 -3.50 12.24
C LEU A 324 -21.32 -4.78 13.08
N LEU A 325 -20.52 -4.85 14.15
CA LEU A 325 -20.52 -6.00 15.07
C LEU A 325 -21.84 -6.08 15.86
N TYR A 326 -22.35 -4.97 16.38
CA TYR A 326 -23.66 -4.94 17.04
C TYR A 326 -24.79 -5.34 16.08
N LYS A 327 -24.77 -4.82 14.85
CA LYS A 327 -25.73 -5.18 13.80
C LYS A 327 -25.72 -6.68 13.53
N ARG A 328 -24.53 -7.29 13.40
CA ARG A 328 -24.38 -8.75 13.20
C ARG A 328 -24.89 -9.55 14.40
N ALA A 329 -24.78 -9.02 15.62
CA ALA A 329 -25.31 -9.63 16.82
C ALA A 329 -26.83 -9.42 17.02
N GLY A 330 -27.50 -8.67 16.14
CA GLY A 330 -28.91 -8.32 16.27
C GLY A 330 -29.20 -7.16 17.23
N ASP A 331 -28.18 -6.53 17.80
CA ASP A 331 -28.31 -5.34 18.64
C ASP A 331 -28.37 -4.08 17.75
N TYR A 332 -29.51 -3.90 17.09
CA TYR A 332 -29.70 -2.78 16.16
C TYR A 332 -29.72 -1.42 16.87
N ALA A 333 -30.16 -1.35 18.12
CA ALA A 333 -30.19 -0.11 18.89
C ALA A 333 -28.77 0.44 19.09
N SER A 334 -27.85 -0.40 19.59
CA SER A 334 -26.44 -0.02 19.75
C SER A 334 -25.77 0.24 18.40
N ALA A 335 -26.12 -0.51 17.36
CA ALA A 335 -25.59 -0.28 16.01
C ALA A 335 -25.97 1.10 15.46
N VAL A 336 -27.25 1.48 15.56
CA VAL A 336 -27.78 2.78 15.13
C VAL A 336 -27.07 3.92 15.86
N GLU A 337 -26.84 3.79 17.16
CA GLU A 337 -26.11 4.79 17.94
C GLU A 337 -24.70 5.00 17.37
N GLN A 338 -23.95 3.93 17.13
CA GLN A 338 -22.59 4.05 16.61
C GLN A 338 -22.56 4.70 15.21
N PHE A 339 -23.47 4.31 14.31
CA PHE A 339 -23.53 4.90 12.97
C PHE A 339 -23.95 6.38 12.99
N LYS A 340 -24.87 6.78 13.89
CA LYS A 340 -25.23 8.20 14.06
C LYS A 340 -24.04 9.03 14.48
N VAL A 341 -23.28 8.56 15.48
CA VAL A 341 -22.10 9.30 15.94
C VAL A 341 -21.02 9.35 14.85
N ALA A 342 -20.85 8.29 14.06
CA ALA A 342 -19.96 8.31 12.90
C ALA A 342 -20.37 9.39 11.87
N ILE A 343 -21.66 9.48 11.53
CA ILE A 343 -22.18 10.49 10.58
C ILE A 343 -22.08 11.91 11.13
N GLN A 344 -22.33 12.12 12.43
CA GLN A 344 -22.14 13.44 13.07
C GLN A 344 -20.69 13.93 13.01
N ARG A 345 -19.72 13.02 12.89
CA ARG A 345 -18.29 13.35 12.79
C ARG A 345 -17.83 13.49 11.35
N ASP A 346 -18.45 12.75 10.44
CA ASP A 346 -18.20 12.80 9.00
C ASP A 346 -19.53 12.64 8.26
N GLU A 347 -20.17 13.78 7.97
CA GLU A 347 -21.49 13.82 7.31
C GLU A 347 -21.43 13.21 5.90
N SER A 348 -20.24 13.13 5.29
CA SER A 348 -20.02 12.54 3.97
C SER A 348 -19.77 11.02 4.01
N ASN A 349 -19.82 10.40 5.19
CA ASN A 349 -19.49 8.99 5.34
C ASN A 349 -20.60 8.07 4.78
N VAL A 350 -20.42 7.66 3.53
CA VAL A 350 -21.35 6.77 2.80
C VAL A 350 -21.50 5.43 3.51
N THR A 351 -20.41 4.86 4.06
CA THR A 351 -20.44 3.56 4.76
C THR A 351 -21.31 3.61 6.01
N ALA A 352 -21.15 4.63 6.84
CA ALA A 352 -21.97 4.81 8.04
C ALA A 352 -23.44 5.06 7.68
N THR A 353 -23.70 5.91 6.67
CA THR A 353 -25.05 6.23 6.19
C THR A 353 -25.78 5.00 5.66
N TYR A 354 -25.13 4.21 4.81
CA TYR A 354 -25.67 2.96 4.27
C TYR A 354 -25.99 1.96 5.39
N ASN A 355 -25.08 1.77 6.33
CA ASN A 355 -25.28 0.81 7.41
C ASN A 355 -26.32 1.28 8.44
N LEU A 356 -26.47 2.58 8.65
CA LEU A 356 -27.56 3.15 9.44
C LEU A 356 -28.92 2.85 8.80
N ALA A 357 -29.07 3.08 7.49
CA ALA A 357 -30.30 2.77 6.77
C ALA A 357 -30.64 1.28 6.85
N HIS A 358 -29.66 0.41 6.64
CA HIS A 358 -29.84 -1.04 6.76
C HIS A 358 -30.20 -1.46 8.21
N ALA A 359 -29.58 -0.83 9.22
CA ALA A 359 -29.88 -1.13 10.62
C ALA A 359 -31.33 -0.77 10.96
N TYR A 360 -31.82 0.40 10.54
CA TYR A 360 -33.23 0.76 10.72
C TYR A 360 -34.19 -0.20 10.02
N ALA A 361 -33.93 -0.51 8.75
CA ALA A 361 -34.78 -1.44 7.99
C ALA A 361 -34.86 -2.84 8.63
N SER A 362 -33.84 -3.25 9.38
CA SER A 362 -33.79 -4.54 10.07
C SER A 362 -34.35 -4.49 11.50
N TRP A 363 -34.44 -3.30 12.10
CA TRP A 363 -34.87 -3.12 13.49
C TRP A 363 -36.41 -3.17 13.64
N GLY A 364 -37.14 -2.80 12.58
CA GLY A 364 -38.60 -2.67 12.59
C GLY A 364 -39.00 -1.21 12.70
#